data_AF-A0A2G2I9R4-F1
#
_entry.id   AF-A0A2G2I9R4-F1
#
_cell.length_a   1.000
_cell.length_b   1.000
_cell.length_c   1.000
_cell.angle_alpha   90.00
_cell.angle_beta   90.00
_cell.angle_gamma   90.00
#
_symmetry.space_group_name_H-M   'P 1'
#
loop_
_entity.id
_entity.type
_entity.pdbx_description
1 polymer ?
#
loop_
_entity_poly.entity_id
_entity_poly.type
_entity_poly.pdbx_seq_one_letter_code
_entity_poly.pdbx_strand_id
1 'polypeptide(L)'
;MAHNISLNLDGDGIAEMSCIAGVIGKVGPIMDLANSGRPIIAIDGCSLSCTKSCLESSDLKADYYYLISDLGFEKRSKWNDSLTENTIAMKSIYDQLFEAGIGFK
;
A
#
# COMPACT_ATOMS: atom_id res chain seq x y z
N MET A 1 4.02 -5.46 8.35
CA MET A 1 2.79 -4.64 8.21
C MET A 1 2.46 -4.24 6.76
N ALA A 2 2.96 -3.13 6.20
CA ALA A 2 2.50 -2.61 4.89
C ALA A 2 2.40 -3.67 3.78
N HIS A 3 3.48 -4.43 3.53
CA HIS A 3 3.49 -5.52 2.57
C HIS A 3 2.42 -6.59 2.84
N ASN A 4 2.20 -6.97 4.10
CA ASN A 4 1.19 -7.94 4.47
C ASN A 4 -0.23 -7.41 4.21
N ILE A 5 -0.49 -6.13 4.48
CA ILE A 5 -1.79 -5.51 4.17
C ILE A 5 -2.02 -5.49 2.65
N SER A 6 -1.01 -5.13 1.86
CA SER A 6 -1.11 -5.17 0.39
C SER A 6 -1.43 -6.57 -0.16
N LEU A 7 -0.85 -7.63 0.43
CA LEU A 7 -1.17 -9.01 0.05
C LEU A 7 -2.59 -9.43 0.42
N ASN A 8 -3.15 -8.94 1.53
CA ASN A 8 -4.54 -9.24 1.89
C ASN A 8 -5.52 -8.54 0.95
N LEU A 9 -5.28 -7.27 0.60
CA LEU A 9 -6.12 -6.56 -0.38
C LEU A 9 -6.13 -7.25 -1.75
N ASP A 10 -4.98 -7.82 -2.16
CA ASP A 10 -4.86 -8.61 -3.38
C ASP A 10 -5.60 -9.95 -3.28
N GLY A 11 -5.35 -10.71 -2.20
CA GLY A 11 -6.03 -11.98 -1.94
C GLY A 11 -7.55 -11.86 -1.85
N ASP A 12 -8.06 -10.71 -1.37
CA ASP A 12 -9.48 -10.39 -1.27
C ASP A 12 -10.07 -9.84 -2.59
N GLY A 13 -9.25 -9.63 -3.62
CA GLY A 13 -9.67 -9.12 -4.93
C GLY A 13 -10.05 -7.64 -4.95
N ILE A 14 -9.73 -6.88 -3.90
CA ILE A 14 -9.98 -5.43 -3.80
C ILE A 14 -8.95 -4.65 -4.64
N ALA A 15 -7.71 -5.13 -4.66
CA ALA A 15 -6.61 -4.55 -5.43
C ALA A 15 -5.79 -5.66 -6.10
N GLU A 16 -4.76 -5.28 -6.85
CA GLU A 16 -3.73 -6.21 -7.33
C GLU A 16 -2.39 -5.69 -6.80
N MET A 17 -1.62 -6.53 -6.11
CA MET A 17 -0.36 -6.12 -5.51
C MET A 17 0.72 -6.05 -6.59
N SER A 18 1.50 -4.96 -6.56
CA SER A 18 2.65 -4.77 -7.44
C SER A 18 3.89 -4.37 -6.67
N CYS A 19 5.05 -4.86 -7.12
CA CYS A 19 6.32 -4.54 -6.49
C CYS A 19 6.73 -3.10 -6.82
N ILE A 20 6.85 -2.26 -5.79
CA ILE A 20 7.30 -0.87 -5.94
C ILE A 20 8.73 -0.76 -6.50
N ALA A 21 9.60 -1.73 -6.20
CA ALA A 21 10.93 -1.78 -6.79
C ALA A 21 10.87 -1.96 -8.32
N GLY A 22 9.86 -2.67 -8.81
CA GLY A 22 9.60 -2.79 -10.25
C GLY A 22 9.10 -1.51 -10.89
N VAL A 23 8.32 -0.71 -10.16
CA VAL A 23 7.88 0.63 -10.62
C VAL A 23 9.08 1.56 -10.79
N ILE A 24 9.88 1.75 -9.74
CA ILE A 24 11.07 2.64 -9.82
C ILE A 24 12.13 2.10 -10.79
N GLY A 25 12.24 0.77 -10.90
CA GLY A 25 13.08 0.10 -11.89
C GLY A 25 12.55 0.15 -13.32
N LYS A 26 11.35 0.74 -13.53
CA LYS A 26 10.67 0.86 -14.83
C LYS A 26 10.51 -0.47 -15.55
N VAL A 27 10.16 -1.53 -14.82
CA VAL A 27 9.91 -2.87 -15.36
C VAL A 27 8.63 -2.86 -16.20
N GLY A 28 8.74 -3.16 -17.49
CA GLY A 28 7.66 -3.00 -18.50
C GLY A 28 6.27 -3.42 -18.03
N PRO A 29 6.02 -4.71 -17.72
CA PRO A 29 4.69 -5.18 -17.28
C PRO A 29 4.16 -4.48 -16.02
N ILE A 30 5.03 -4.08 -15.10
CA ILE A 30 4.65 -3.37 -13.88
C ILE A 30 4.29 -1.92 -14.21
N MET A 31 5.02 -1.28 -15.12
CA MET A 31 4.70 0.06 -15.60
C MET A 31 3.42 0.09 -16.41
N ASP A 32 3.17 -0.92 -17.24
CA ASP A 32 1.92 -1.05 -18.01
C ASP A 32 0.72 -1.13 -17.05
N LEU A 33 0.85 -1.93 -15.98
CA LEU A 33 -0.17 -2.03 -14.95
C LEU A 33 -0.35 -0.73 -14.17
N ALA A 34 0.75 -0.08 -13.75
CA ALA A 34 0.71 1.19 -13.02
C ALA A 34 0.12 2.33 -13.86
N ASN A 35 0.24 2.29 -15.19
CA ASN A 35 -0.33 3.27 -16.13
C ASN A 35 -1.69 2.84 -16.71
N SER A 36 -2.30 1.77 -16.21
CA SER A 36 -3.58 1.25 -16.72
C SER A 36 -4.78 2.17 -16.48
N GLY A 37 -4.61 3.27 -15.74
CA GLY A 37 -5.68 4.16 -15.31
C GLY A 37 -6.49 3.63 -14.13
N ARG A 38 -6.12 2.47 -13.57
CA ARG A 38 -6.68 1.96 -12.33
C ARG A 38 -6.20 2.81 -11.15
N PRO A 39 -7.03 3.01 -10.10
CA PRO A 39 -6.59 3.68 -8.88
C PRO A 39 -5.39 2.99 -8.25
N ILE A 40 -4.40 3.77 -7.82
CA ILE A 40 -3.20 3.32 -7.15
C ILE A 40 -3.37 3.49 -5.63
N ILE A 41 -3.23 2.38 -4.91
CA ILE A 41 -3.19 2.36 -3.44
C ILE A 41 -1.73 2.20 -3.02
N ALA A 42 -1.20 3.17 -2.28
CA ALA A 42 0.15 3.13 -1.71
C ALA A 42 0.08 3.02 -0.18
N ILE A 43 0.81 2.06 0.37
CA ILE A 43 0.86 1.80 1.81
C ILE A 43 2.31 1.86 2.26
N ASP A 44 2.64 2.82 3.12
CA ASP A 44 3.95 2.96 3.74
C ASP A 44 3.89 2.67 5.24
N GLY A 45 4.94 2.02 5.74
CA GLY A 45 5.03 1.62 7.15
C GLY A 45 5.52 2.72 8.09
N CYS A 46 6.21 3.74 7.57
CA CYS A 46 6.86 4.77 8.39
C CYS A 46 7.10 6.04 7.58
N SER A 47 7.39 7.14 8.28
CA SER A 47 7.53 8.49 7.71
C SER A 47 8.55 8.64 6.58
N LEU A 48 9.45 7.66 6.39
CA LEU A 48 10.34 7.60 5.23
C LEU A 48 9.60 7.57 3.89
N SER A 49 8.33 7.12 3.88
CA SER A 49 7.44 7.20 2.71
C SER A 49 8.08 6.64 1.43
N CYS A 50 8.74 5.48 1.53
CA CYS A 50 9.53 4.91 0.45
C CYS A 50 8.67 4.59 -0.77
N THR A 51 7.47 4.06 -0.56
CA THR A 51 6.55 3.69 -1.64
C THR A 51 6.09 4.93 -2.38
N LYS A 52 5.65 5.94 -1.64
CA LYS A 52 5.26 7.23 -2.20
C LYS A 52 6.40 7.89 -2.99
N SER A 53 7.61 7.92 -2.42
CA SER A 53 8.78 8.53 -3.07
C SER A 53 9.16 7.83 -4.38
N CYS A 54 9.03 6.51 -4.44
CA CYS A 54 9.26 5.73 -5.66
C CYS A 54 8.20 5.99 -6.73
N LEU A 55 6.93 6.14 -6.35
CA LEU A 55 5.86 6.51 -7.28
C LEU A 55 6.14 7.90 -7.87
N GLU A 56 6.40 8.90 -7.02
CA GLU A 56 6.67 10.27 -7.45
C GLU A 56 7.90 10.36 -8.36
N SER A 57 8.96 9.63 -8.04
CA SER A 57 10.16 9.52 -8.89
C SER A 57 9.91 8.83 -10.24
N SER A 58 8.78 8.16 -10.39
CA SER A 58 8.35 7.47 -11.61
C SER A 58 7.20 8.21 -12.30
N ASP A 59 6.96 9.48 -11.94
CA ASP A 59 5.86 10.31 -12.45
C ASP A 59 4.46 9.73 -12.22
N LEU A 60 4.32 8.90 -11.17
CA LEU A 60 3.06 8.29 -10.74
C LEU A 60 2.61 8.91 -9.42
N LYS A 61 1.30 8.94 -9.20
CA LYS A 61 0.68 9.43 -7.97
C LYS A 61 -0.25 8.37 -7.39
N ALA A 62 -0.19 8.18 -6.07
CA ALA A 62 -1.18 7.37 -5.38
C ALA A 62 -2.52 8.12 -5.28
N ASP A 63 -3.61 7.45 -5.61
CA ASP A 63 -4.98 7.93 -5.38
C ASP A 63 -5.35 7.78 -3.91
N TYR A 64 -4.91 6.69 -3.29
CA TYR A 64 -5.07 6.43 -1.86
C TYR A 64 -3.69 6.19 -1.25
N TYR A 65 -3.33 6.99 -0.25
CA TYR A 65 -2.05 6.88 0.43
C TYR A 65 -2.28 6.67 1.93
N TYR A 66 -1.71 5.58 2.46
CA TYR A 66 -1.81 5.22 3.87
C TYR A 66 -0.42 5.14 4.48
N LEU A 67 -0.22 5.91 5.54
CA LEU A 67 1.00 5.88 6.34
C LEU A 67 0.70 5.24 7.70
N ILE A 68 1.11 3.98 7.88
CA ILE A 68 0.75 3.18 9.06
C ILE A 68 1.21 3.83 10.37
N SER A 69 2.34 4.54 10.36
CA SER A 69 2.84 5.24 11.56
C SER A 69 1.90 6.36 12.05
N ASP A 70 1.00 6.88 11.21
CA ASP A 70 0.03 7.91 11.61
C ASP A 70 -1.02 7.36 12.59
N LEU A 71 -1.14 6.03 12.70
CA LEU A 71 -1.96 5.35 13.70
C LEU A 71 -1.30 5.31 15.09
N GLY A 72 -0.13 5.94 15.26
CA GLY A 72 0.62 6.00 16.52
C GLY A 72 1.52 4.79 16.78
N PHE A 73 1.77 3.95 15.76
CA PHE A 73 2.66 2.81 15.88
C PHE A 73 4.12 3.21 15.72
N GLU A 74 4.98 2.73 16.61
CA GLU A 74 6.42 2.89 16.47
C GLU A 74 6.96 1.98 15.37
N LYS A 75 7.99 2.44 14.65
CA LYS A 75 8.69 1.60 13.68
C LYS A 75 9.46 0.50 14.43
N ARG A 76 8.98 -0.74 14.31
CA ARG A 76 9.62 -1.92 14.91
C ARG A 76 10.46 -2.68 13.88
N SER A 77 11.37 -3.51 14.40
CA SER A 77 12.08 -4.51 13.60
C SER A 77 11.10 -5.54 13.04
N LYS A 78 11.41 -6.12 11.86
CA LYS A 78 10.62 -7.20 11.25
C LYS A 78 10.42 -8.42 12.15
N TRP A 79 11.28 -8.59 13.16
CA TRP A 79 11.20 -9.68 14.13
C TRP A 79 10.23 -9.42 15.29
N ASN A 80 9.79 -8.17 15.45
CA ASN A 80 8.89 -7.72 16.51
C ASN A 80 7.55 -7.25 15.90
N ASP A 81 7.05 -7.97 14.90
CA ASP A 81 5.76 -7.66 14.27
C ASP A 81 4.64 -7.94 15.28
N SER A 82 3.70 -7.01 15.41
CA SER A 82 2.58 -7.11 16.35
C SER A 82 1.30 -7.46 15.60
N LEU A 83 0.72 -8.62 15.93
CA LEU A 83 -0.57 -9.03 15.34
C LEU A 83 -1.65 -7.98 15.63
N THR A 84 -1.68 -7.42 16.83
CA THR A 84 -2.65 -6.39 17.23
C THR A 84 -2.50 -5.12 16.40
N GLU A 85 -1.28 -4.57 16.27
CA GLU A 85 -1.05 -3.36 15.47
C GLU A 85 -1.38 -3.64 13.99
N ASN A 86 -1.09 -4.84 13.48
CA ASN A 86 -1.38 -5.23 12.10
C ASN A 86 -2.89 -5.31 11.85
N THR A 87 -3.64 -5.91 12.76
CA THR A 87 -5.11 -5.94 12.67
C THR A 87 -5.71 -4.53 12.71
N ILE A 88 -5.21 -3.65 13.57
CA ILE A 88 -5.71 -2.26 13.63
C ILE A 88 -5.41 -1.51 12.32
N ALA A 89 -4.17 -1.61 11.82
CA ALA A 89 -3.77 -0.97 10.56
C ALA A 89 -4.60 -1.49 9.38
N MET A 90 -4.77 -2.81 9.28
CA MET A 90 -5.54 -3.45 8.22
C MET A 90 -7.00 -3.01 8.27
N LYS A 91 -7.65 -3.09 9.45
CA LYS A 91 -9.04 -2.64 9.62
C LYS A 91 -9.21 -1.18 9.21
N SER A 92 -8.31 -0.30 9.67
CA SER A 92 -8.36 1.13 9.35
C SER A 92 -8.26 1.41 7.85
N ILE A 93 -7.39 0.68 7.13
CA ILE A 93 -7.23 0.83 5.69
C ILE A 93 -8.45 0.28 4.93
N TYR A 94 -8.98 -0.88 5.33
CA TYR A 94 -10.18 -1.45 4.71
C TYR A 94 -11.40 -0.55 4.90
N ASP A 95 -11.62 -0.05 6.11
CA ASP A 95 -12.74 0.85 6.41
C ASP A 95 -12.68 2.11 5.52
N GLN A 96 -11.52 2.75 5.41
CA GLN A 96 -11.33 3.94 4.56
C GLN A 96 -11.52 3.64 3.06
N LEU A 97 -11.07 2.49 2.57
CA LEU A 97 -11.30 2.08 1.19
C LEU A 97 -12.79 1.83 0.92
N PHE A 98 -13.50 1.16 1.84
CA PHE A 98 -14.93 0.92 1.71
C PHE A 98 -15.74 2.21 1.76
N GLU A 99 -15.38 3.17 2.63
CA GLU A 99 -15.98 4.51 2.66
C GLU A 99 -15.76 5.27 1.34
N ALA A 100 -14.62 5.05 0.67
CA ALA A 100 -14.32 5.58 -0.65
C ALA A 100 -14.99 4.81 -1.81
N GLY A 101 -15.79 3.78 -1.52
CA GLY A 101 -16.46 2.94 -2.52
C GLY A 101 -15.53 1.92 -3.21
N ILE A 102 -14.32 1.70 -2.68
CA ILE A 102 -13.38 0.68 -3.14
C ILE A 102 -13.51 -0.53 -2.22
N GLY A 103 -14.20 -1.58 -2.66
CA GLY A 103 -14.38 -2.77 -1.84
C GLY A 103 -14.57 -4.04 -2.66
N PHE A 104 -15.21 -5.03 -2.05
CA PHE A 104 -15.53 -6.28 -2.72
C PHE A 104 -16.39 -6.01 -3.97
N LYS A 105 -16.04 -6.66 -5.08
CA LYS A 105 -16.85 -6.66 -6.30
C LYS A 105 -18.06 -7.58 -6.18
#